data_AF-A0A519VTI3-F1
#
_entry.id   AF-A0A519VTI3-F1
#
_cell.length_a   1.000
_cell.length_b   1.000
_cell.length_c   1.000
_cell.angle_alpha   90.00
_cell.angle_beta   90.00
_cell.angle_gamma   90.00
#
_symmetry.space_group_name_H-M   'P 1'
#
loop_
_entity.id
_entity.type
_entity.pdbx_description
1 polymer ?
#
loop_
_entity_poly.entity_id
_entity_poly.type
_entity_poly.pdbx_seq_one_letter_code
_entity_poly.pdbx_strand_id
1 'polypeptide(L)'
;AFHGEAPTKEHVVDHIDTNRQNNRPNNLRWVTKLENIILNPITARRIAIVCGSVEEFLEDPSKFRGKFPDPSYDWMCAVSEDEAMDCRERLSAWAKSEKFPIGGSLDGWIFTRYTSNGDPLERAPILIEALTPNALQRDWQKPSEFPCCPQEYVGNPIEEYSKRLNAGAIFCSNNTYSSSVYKSTIGNGGNSIYVITRNEDGDGMKGWALAEITFEDGMFVHTSKGTFFEQNGAEKYYTLSQGLEWTGGDGIDDYC
;
A
#
# COMPACT_ATOMS: atom_id res chain seq x y z
N ALA A 1 -30.12 -5.99 2.48
CA ALA A 1 -31.20 -6.94 2.20
C ALA A 1 -31.02 -7.41 0.76
N PHE A 2 -30.53 -8.63 0.56
CA PHE A 2 -30.57 -9.25 -0.76
C PHE A 2 -32.02 -9.66 -1.05
N HIS A 3 -32.47 -9.53 -2.29
CA HIS A 3 -33.85 -9.84 -2.64
C HIS A 3 -34.07 -11.36 -2.67
N GLY A 4 -34.84 -11.88 -1.71
CA GLY A 4 -35.28 -13.27 -1.64
C GLY A 4 -34.79 -14.02 -0.39
N GLU A 5 -35.57 -14.99 0.08
CA GLU A 5 -35.15 -15.91 1.14
C GLU A 5 -34.04 -16.83 0.63
N ALA A 6 -33.10 -17.18 1.52
CA ALA A 6 -32.08 -18.16 1.21
C ALA A 6 -32.73 -19.53 0.92
N PRO A 7 -32.36 -20.23 -0.16
CA PRO A 7 -32.92 -21.55 -0.46
C PRO A 7 -32.74 -22.55 0.70
N THR A 8 -31.60 -22.48 1.39
CA THR A 8 -31.31 -23.25 2.60
C THR A 8 -30.42 -22.45 3.57
N LYS A 9 -30.29 -22.92 4.81
CA LYS A 9 -29.38 -22.33 5.82
C LYS A 9 -27.89 -22.35 5.44
N GLU A 10 -27.50 -23.20 4.49
CA GLU A 10 -26.12 -23.34 4.02
C GLU A 10 -25.78 -22.33 2.91
N HIS A 11 -26.80 -21.68 2.33
CA HIS A 11 -26.61 -20.66 1.31
C HIS A 11 -26.21 -19.32 1.93
N VAL A 12 -25.26 -18.67 1.29
CA VAL A 12 -24.79 -17.33 1.60
C VAL A 12 -24.96 -16.44 0.36
N VAL A 13 -25.02 -15.13 0.60
CA VAL A 13 -25.01 -14.15 -0.49
C VAL A 13 -23.58 -14.00 -1.00
N ASP A 14 -23.38 -14.29 -2.29
CA ASP A 14 -22.14 -14.07 -3.01
C ASP A 14 -22.25 -12.83 -3.90
N HIS A 15 -21.20 -12.02 -3.89
CA HIS A 15 -20.99 -10.92 -4.81
C HIS A 15 -20.15 -11.45 -5.97
N ILE A 16 -20.75 -11.57 -7.14
CA ILE A 16 -20.16 -12.21 -8.33
C ILE A 16 -18.83 -11.52 -8.71
N ASP A 17 -18.77 -10.19 -8.61
CA ASP A 17 -17.57 -9.38 -8.87
C ASP A 17 -16.59 -9.32 -7.68
N THR A 18 -16.89 -10.00 -6.58
CA THR A 18 -16.18 -10.00 -5.29
C THR A 18 -16.20 -8.67 -4.51
N ASN A 19 -16.77 -7.59 -5.07
CA ASN A 19 -16.92 -6.29 -4.41
C ASN A 19 -18.19 -6.27 -3.53
N ARG A 20 -18.01 -6.36 -2.21
CA ARG A 20 -19.12 -6.40 -1.24
C ARG A 20 -19.94 -5.11 -1.16
N GLN A 21 -19.46 -4.00 -1.73
CA GLN A 21 -20.20 -2.74 -1.83
C GLN A 21 -21.10 -2.68 -3.07
N ASN A 22 -20.88 -3.53 -4.09
CA ASN A 22 -21.73 -3.60 -5.28
C ASN A 22 -22.97 -4.46 -5.01
N ASN A 23 -23.98 -3.85 -4.38
CA ASN A 23 -25.23 -4.53 -4.01
C ASN A 23 -26.29 -4.52 -5.12
N ARG A 24 -25.91 -4.33 -6.39
CA ARG A 24 -26.84 -4.41 -7.51
C ARG A 24 -27.40 -5.84 -7.63
N PRO A 25 -28.72 -6.02 -7.88
CA PRO A 25 -29.33 -7.35 -7.88
C PRO A 25 -28.67 -8.35 -8.84
N ASN A 26 -28.19 -7.88 -10.00
CA ASN A 26 -27.49 -8.69 -11.00
C ASN A 26 -26.06 -9.11 -10.59
N ASN A 27 -25.49 -8.50 -9.54
CA ASN A 27 -24.19 -8.86 -8.98
C ASN A 27 -24.29 -9.84 -7.81
N LEU A 28 -25.50 -10.13 -7.33
CA LEU A 28 -25.73 -10.91 -6.13
C LEU A 28 -26.38 -12.25 -6.48
N ARG A 29 -25.94 -13.33 -5.82
CA ARG A 29 -26.55 -14.66 -5.96
C ARG A 29 -26.51 -15.45 -4.66
N TRP A 30 -27.46 -16.37 -4.49
CA TRP A 30 -27.38 -17.39 -3.45
C TRP A 30 -26.49 -18.53 -3.90
N VAL A 31 -25.48 -18.87 -3.11
CA VAL A 31 -24.62 -20.04 -3.31
C VAL A 31 -24.21 -20.62 -1.96
N THR A 32 -23.94 -21.91 -1.91
CA THR A 32 -23.18 -22.50 -0.80
C THR A 32 -21.70 -22.10 -0.88
N LYS A 33 -20.95 -22.29 0.20
CA LYS A 33 -19.50 -22.01 0.21
C LYS A 33 -18.75 -22.82 -0.84
N LEU A 34 -19.11 -24.10 -1.02
CA LEU A 34 -18.51 -24.98 -2.01
C LEU A 34 -18.85 -24.53 -3.44
N GLU A 35 -20.12 -24.22 -3.70
CA GLU A 35 -20.54 -23.68 -4.99
C GLU A 35 -19.84 -22.37 -5.31
N ASN A 36 -19.60 -21.49 -4.33
CA ASN A 36 -18.84 -20.27 -4.58
C ASN A 36 -17.42 -20.59 -5.08
N ILE A 37 -16.72 -21.51 -4.40
CA ILE A 37 -15.36 -21.92 -4.80
C ILE A 37 -15.35 -22.46 -6.23
N ILE A 38 -16.34 -23.26 -6.60
CA ILE A 38 -16.41 -23.90 -7.92
C ILE A 38 -16.87 -22.91 -9.01
N LEU A 39 -17.87 -22.07 -8.72
CA LEU A 39 -18.55 -21.22 -9.70
C LEU A 39 -17.95 -19.82 -9.82
N ASN A 40 -17.02 -19.43 -8.95
CA ASN A 40 -16.34 -18.14 -9.00
C ASN A 40 -14.85 -18.33 -9.31
N PRO A 41 -14.42 -18.17 -10.59
CA PRO A 41 -13.03 -18.33 -10.99
C PRO A 41 -12.06 -17.41 -10.23
N ILE A 42 -12.52 -16.21 -9.83
CA ILE A 42 -11.72 -15.25 -9.07
C ILE A 42 -11.43 -15.83 -7.67
N THR A 43 -12.47 -16.35 -7.00
CA THR A 43 -12.35 -17.04 -5.71
C THR A 43 -11.46 -18.28 -5.82
N ALA A 44 -11.69 -19.12 -6.84
CA ALA A 44 -10.90 -20.31 -7.11
C ALA A 44 -9.41 -19.99 -7.29
N ARG A 45 -9.09 -18.96 -8.08
CA ARG A 45 -7.71 -18.52 -8.32
C ARG A 45 -7.04 -18.01 -7.05
N ARG A 46 -7.75 -17.23 -6.23
CA ARG A 46 -7.22 -16.75 -4.93
C ARG A 46 -6.86 -17.93 -4.01
N ILE A 47 -7.73 -18.93 -3.94
CA ILE A 47 -7.46 -20.16 -3.19
C ILE A 47 -6.23 -20.87 -3.76
N ALA A 48 -6.16 -21.08 -5.08
CA ALA A 48 -5.03 -21.75 -5.70
C ALA A 48 -3.69 -21.04 -5.44
N ILE A 49 -3.65 -19.70 -5.39
CA ILE A 49 -2.42 -18.95 -5.09
C ILE A 49 -1.95 -19.19 -3.66
N VAL A 50 -2.87 -19.25 -2.69
CA VAL A 50 -2.53 -19.45 -1.26
C VAL A 50 -2.26 -20.93 -0.96
N CYS A 51 -3.01 -21.82 -1.61
CA CYS A 51 -3.09 -23.24 -1.28
C CYS A 51 -2.35 -24.15 -2.26
N GLY A 52 -1.77 -23.62 -3.33
CA GLY A 52 -1.20 -24.40 -4.43
C GLY A 52 -2.26 -24.85 -5.45
N SER A 53 -3.38 -25.39 -4.98
CA SER A 53 -4.53 -25.76 -5.82
C SER A 53 -5.86 -25.66 -5.06
N VAL A 54 -6.97 -25.66 -5.79
CA VAL A 54 -8.30 -25.71 -5.17
C VAL A 54 -8.56 -27.09 -4.59
N GLU A 55 -8.09 -28.13 -5.28
CA GLU A 55 -8.20 -29.53 -4.88
C GLU A 55 -7.51 -29.76 -3.53
N GLU A 56 -6.28 -29.27 -3.37
CA GLU A 56 -5.53 -29.39 -2.11
C GLU A 56 -6.19 -28.62 -0.96
N PHE A 57 -6.83 -27.48 -1.25
CA PHE A 57 -7.66 -26.78 -0.27
C PHE A 57 -8.90 -27.59 0.12
N LEU A 58 -9.58 -28.22 -0.83
CA LEU A 58 -10.80 -29.00 -0.57
C LEU A 58 -10.52 -30.31 0.18
N GLU A 59 -9.36 -30.93 -0.03
CA GLU A 59 -8.95 -32.14 0.68
C GLU A 59 -8.78 -31.90 2.18
N ASP A 60 -8.10 -30.81 2.57
CA ASP A 60 -7.95 -30.45 3.98
C ASP A 60 -7.81 -28.92 4.16
N PRO A 61 -8.94 -28.19 4.27
CA PRO A 61 -8.93 -26.75 4.45
C PRO A 61 -8.21 -26.30 5.73
N SER A 62 -8.09 -27.18 6.72
CA SER A 62 -7.53 -26.85 8.03
C SER A 62 -6.03 -26.54 7.96
N LYS A 63 -5.31 -27.13 7.00
CA LYS A 63 -3.87 -26.87 6.73
C LYS A 63 -3.57 -25.42 6.35
N PHE A 64 -4.56 -24.70 5.86
CA PHE A 64 -4.43 -23.33 5.36
C PHE A 64 -5.01 -22.30 6.33
N ARG A 65 -5.36 -22.70 7.55
CA ARG A 65 -5.86 -21.78 8.58
C ARG A 65 -4.80 -20.72 8.89
N GLY A 66 -5.18 -19.45 8.78
CA GLY A 66 -4.28 -18.32 9.00
C GLY A 66 -3.31 -18.02 7.84
N LYS A 67 -3.37 -18.77 6.72
CA LYS A 67 -2.60 -18.46 5.51
C LYS A 67 -3.28 -17.48 4.57
N PHE A 68 -4.59 -17.30 4.72
CA PHE A 68 -5.32 -16.28 4.00
C PHE A 68 -5.10 -14.93 4.70
N PRO A 69 -4.66 -13.90 3.97
CA PRO A 69 -4.56 -12.55 4.53
C PRO A 69 -5.94 -12.05 4.95
N ASP A 70 -5.98 -11.18 5.96
CA ASP A 70 -7.21 -10.48 6.30
C ASP A 70 -7.73 -9.72 5.08
N PRO A 71 -9.05 -9.76 4.79
CA PRO A 71 -9.59 -9.03 3.65
C PRO A 71 -9.31 -7.54 3.83
N SER A 72 -8.51 -6.95 2.94
CA SER A 72 -8.45 -5.48 2.87
C SER A 72 -9.82 -5.00 2.38
N TYR A 73 -10.45 -4.10 3.14
CA TYR A 73 -11.70 -3.47 2.74
C TYR A 73 -11.45 -2.14 2.02
N ASP A 74 -10.21 -1.67 1.98
CA ASP A 74 -9.83 -0.33 1.50
C ASP A 74 -10.10 -0.14 0.00
N TRP A 75 -10.20 -1.24 -0.75
CA TRP A 75 -10.55 -1.24 -2.17
C TRP A 75 -12.05 -1.34 -2.44
N MET A 76 -12.83 -1.74 -1.43
CA MET A 76 -14.27 -1.91 -1.58
C MET A 76 -14.96 -0.56 -1.45
N CYS A 77 -15.30 0.05 -2.59
CA CYS A 77 -16.06 1.29 -2.63
C CYS A 77 -17.24 1.21 -3.60
N ALA A 78 -18.11 2.22 -3.52
CA ALA A 78 -19.17 2.39 -4.50
C ALA A 78 -18.56 2.66 -5.89
N VAL A 79 -19.05 1.94 -6.89
CA VAL A 79 -18.59 2.00 -8.28
C VAL A 79 -19.78 2.22 -9.21
N SER A 80 -19.57 2.89 -10.34
CA SER A 80 -20.53 2.95 -11.43
C SER A 80 -20.79 1.56 -12.05
N GLU A 81 -21.77 1.45 -12.94
CA GLU A 81 -22.09 0.18 -13.61
C GLU A 81 -20.97 -0.22 -14.56
N ASP A 82 -20.47 0.75 -15.33
CA ASP A 82 -19.35 0.57 -16.25
C ASP A 82 -18.08 0.17 -15.49
N GLU A 83 -17.74 0.86 -14.39
CA GLU A 83 -16.58 0.48 -13.55
C GLU A 83 -16.71 -0.92 -12.96
N ALA A 84 -17.91 -1.33 -12.56
CA ALA A 84 -18.15 -2.68 -12.04
C ALA A 84 -17.98 -3.75 -13.13
N MET A 85 -18.45 -3.46 -14.35
CA MET A 85 -18.31 -4.35 -15.50
C MET A 85 -16.85 -4.48 -15.91
N ASP A 86 -16.13 -3.37 -16.06
CA ASP A 86 -14.70 -3.34 -16.38
C ASP A 86 -13.88 -4.09 -15.33
N CYS A 87 -14.18 -3.87 -14.05
CA CYS A 87 -13.53 -4.56 -12.94
C CYS A 87 -13.77 -6.08 -13.02
N ARG A 88 -15.02 -6.49 -13.25
CA ARG A 88 -15.39 -7.91 -13.38
C ARG A 88 -14.68 -8.57 -14.56
N GLU A 89 -14.63 -7.93 -15.72
CA GLU A 89 -13.95 -8.48 -16.90
C GLU A 89 -12.46 -8.67 -16.66
N ARG A 90 -11.80 -7.68 -16.06
CA ARG A 90 -10.39 -7.74 -15.68
C ARG A 90 -10.09 -8.85 -14.68
N LEU A 91 -10.86 -8.94 -13.61
CA LEU A 91 -10.70 -9.99 -12.60
C LEU A 91 -10.94 -11.38 -13.20
N SER A 92 -11.91 -11.49 -14.11
CA SER A 92 -12.18 -12.74 -14.84
C SER A 92 -11.02 -13.11 -15.78
N ALA A 93 -10.40 -12.13 -16.43
CA ALA A 93 -9.21 -12.34 -17.26
C ALA A 93 -8.00 -12.74 -16.41
N TRP A 94 -7.80 -12.07 -15.27
CA TRP A 94 -6.76 -12.42 -14.30
C TRP A 94 -6.93 -13.85 -13.77
N ALA A 95 -8.14 -14.24 -13.39
CA ALA A 95 -8.44 -15.56 -12.88
C ALA A 95 -8.05 -16.69 -13.86
N LYS A 96 -8.08 -16.38 -15.17
CA LYS A 96 -7.67 -17.28 -16.26
C LYS A 96 -6.18 -17.18 -16.58
N SER A 97 -5.47 -16.20 -16.04
CA SER A 97 -4.05 -15.97 -16.32
C SER A 97 -3.14 -16.79 -15.40
N GLU A 98 -1.97 -17.19 -15.91
CA GLU A 98 -0.95 -17.87 -15.11
C GLU A 98 -0.03 -16.90 -14.34
N LYS A 99 -0.24 -15.59 -14.48
CA LYS A 99 0.60 -14.58 -13.86
C LYS A 99 0.36 -14.55 -12.35
N PHE A 100 1.46 -14.57 -11.59
CA PHE A 100 1.46 -14.37 -10.15
C PHE A 100 1.69 -12.89 -9.81
N PRO A 101 1.11 -12.37 -8.73
CA PRO A 101 1.43 -11.03 -8.25
C PRO A 101 2.91 -10.97 -7.87
N ILE A 102 3.60 -9.90 -8.28
CA ILE A 102 4.98 -9.62 -7.88
C ILE A 102 4.93 -8.41 -6.95
N GLY A 103 5.20 -8.65 -5.66
CA GLY A 103 5.22 -7.61 -4.62
C GLY A 103 3.83 -7.11 -4.18
N GLY A 104 3.75 -6.64 -2.92
CA GLY A 104 2.53 -6.11 -2.31
C GLY A 104 1.52 -7.16 -1.84
N SER A 105 0.39 -6.69 -1.29
CA SER A 105 -0.73 -7.57 -0.93
C SER A 105 -1.44 -8.07 -2.18
N LEU A 106 -1.78 -9.37 -2.21
CA LEU A 106 -2.56 -10.02 -3.28
C LEU A 106 -3.81 -9.19 -3.64
N ASP A 107 -4.53 -8.69 -2.63
CA ASP A 107 -5.73 -7.88 -2.81
C ASP A 107 -5.40 -6.46 -3.32
N GLY A 108 -4.26 -5.89 -2.92
CA GLY A 108 -3.77 -4.63 -3.48
C GLY A 108 -3.52 -4.72 -4.98
N TRP A 109 -2.81 -5.77 -5.38
CA TRP A 109 -2.47 -6.05 -6.77
C TRP A 109 -3.70 -6.41 -7.63
N ILE A 110 -4.56 -7.33 -7.17
CA ILE A 110 -5.75 -7.80 -7.90
C ILE A 110 -6.74 -6.65 -8.18
N PHE A 111 -6.93 -5.76 -7.19
CA PHE A 111 -7.90 -4.67 -7.27
C PHE A 111 -7.22 -3.32 -7.54
N THR A 112 -6.07 -3.32 -8.22
CA THR A 112 -5.48 -2.09 -8.77
C THR A 112 -6.36 -1.63 -9.93
N ARG A 113 -6.82 -0.37 -9.89
CA ARG A 113 -7.61 0.20 -11.00
C ARG A 113 -6.65 0.50 -12.15
N TYR A 114 -7.16 0.63 -13.37
CA TYR A 114 -6.35 1.01 -14.54
C TYR A 114 -7.05 2.12 -15.33
N THR A 115 -6.28 3.08 -15.84
CA THR A 115 -6.78 4.12 -16.76
C THR A 115 -7.27 3.47 -18.05
N SER A 116 -8.05 4.21 -18.85
CA SER A 116 -8.49 3.79 -20.19
C SER A 116 -7.32 3.46 -21.14
N ASN A 117 -6.10 3.94 -20.83
CA ASN A 117 -4.89 3.69 -21.59
C ASN A 117 -4.13 2.42 -21.14
N GLY A 118 -4.62 1.72 -20.11
CA GLY A 118 -4.00 0.49 -19.60
C GLY A 118 -2.90 0.72 -18.57
N ASP A 119 -2.71 1.96 -18.10
CA ASP A 119 -1.80 2.27 -17.00
C ASP A 119 -2.48 1.96 -15.67
N PRO A 120 -1.78 1.39 -14.67
CA PRO A 120 -2.34 1.29 -13.32
C PRO A 120 -2.77 2.69 -12.87
N LEU A 121 -4.07 2.87 -12.58
CA LEU A 121 -4.51 3.88 -11.62
C LEU A 121 -3.90 3.41 -10.31
N GLU A 122 -2.70 3.89 -10.01
CA GLU A 122 -2.19 3.88 -8.65
C GLU A 122 -3.36 4.30 -7.77
N ARG A 123 -3.78 3.43 -6.85
CA ARG A 123 -4.66 3.90 -5.78
C ARG A 123 -3.91 5.09 -5.22
N ALA A 124 -4.49 6.28 -5.29
CA ALA A 124 -3.94 7.45 -4.63
C ALA A 124 -3.51 6.96 -3.25
N PRO A 125 -2.20 6.94 -2.96
CA PRO A 125 -1.72 6.40 -1.71
C PRO A 125 -2.51 7.07 -0.59
N ILE A 126 -3.02 6.31 0.38
CA ILE A 126 -3.91 6.89 1.41
C ILE A 126 -3.12 8.00 2.11
N LEU A 127 -3.44 9.25 1.77
CA LEU A 127 -2.88 10.42 2.38
C LEU A 127 -3.63 10.62 3.70
N ILE A 128 -2.89 10.56 4.80
CA ILE A 128 -3.41 10.93 6.12
C ILE A 128 -2.91 12.34 6.47
N GLU A 129 -3.71 13.09 7.22
CA GLU A 129 -3.29 14.39 7.73
C GLU A 129 -2.15 14.21 8.75
N ALA A 130 -1.13 15.06 8.63
CA ALA A 130 -0.09 15.16 9.65
C ALA A 130 -0.59 15.98 10.85
N LEU A 131 0.11 15.88 11.98
CA LEU A 131 -0.13 16.79 13.12
C LEU A 131 0.34 18.22 12.82
N THR A 132 1.21 18.38 11.83
CA THR A 132 1.69 19.68 11.35
C THR A 132 0.76 20.23 10.28
N PRO A 133 0.34 21.51 10.38
CA PRO A 133 -0.44 22.13 9.33
C PRO A 133 0.35 22.18 8.01
N ASN A 134 -0.37 22.16 6.89
CA ASN A 134 0.19 22.11 5.53
C ASN A 134 1.03 20.85 5.22
N ALA A 135 0.93 19.80 6.05
CA ALA A 135 1.60 18.53 5.83
C ALA A 135 0.61 17.35 5.76
N LEU A 136 0.92 16.42 4.85
CA LEU A 136 0.26 15.14 4.71
C LEU A 136 1.30 14.02 4.84
N GLN A 137 0.82 12.80 5.06
CA GLN A 137 1.64 11.62 5.18
C GLN A 137 1.14 10.51 4.28
N ARG A 138 2.09 9.77 3.71
CA ARG A 138 1.88 8.63 2.81
C ARG A 138 2.70 7.44 3.30
N ASP A 139 2.11 6.25 3.26
CA ASP A 139 2.72 5.00 3.73
C ASP A 139 3.23 5.08 5.18
N TRP A 140 2.52 5.86 6.00
CA TRP A 140 2.91 6.21 7.35
C TRP A 140 1.87 5.72 8.35
N GLN A 141 2.29 4.97 9.38
CA GLN A 141 1.33 4.28 10.26
C GLN A 141 0.59 5.20 11.23
N LYS A 142 1.23 6.26 11.71
CA LYS A 142 0.68 7.18 12.71
C LYS A 142 0.84 8.61 12.24
N PRO A 143 -0.17 9.48 12.44
CA PRO A 143 0.00 10.91 12.31
C PRO A 143 1.17 11.39 13.18
N SER A 144 2.04 12.20 12.59
CA SER A 144 3.25 12.72 13.18
C SER A 144 3.36 14.21 12.92
N GLU A 145 4.06 14.90 13.81
CA GLU A 145 4.48 16.27 13.60
C GLU A 145 5.80 16.27 12.80
N PHE A 146 5.94 17.23 11.88
CA PHE A 146 7.13 17.52 11.10
C PHE A 146 7.63 18.94 11.44
N PRO A 147 8.42 19.11 12.52
CA PRO A 147 8.79 20.44 13.02
C PRO A 147 9.54 21.32 12.02
N CYS A 148 10.28 20.71 11.09
CA CYS A 148 11.00 21.43 10.04
C CYS A 148 10.11 21.86 8.86
N CYS A 149 8.85 21.39 8.79
CA CYS A 149 7.95 21.66 7.67
C CYS A 149 7.56 23.15 7.60
N PRO A 150 7.83 23.84 6.46
CA PRO A 150 7.50 25.24 6.30
C PRO A 150 5.98 25.47 6.40
N GLN A 151 5.58 26.41 7.26
CA GLN A 151 4.19 26.88 7.34
C GLN A 151 3.89 27.98 6.32
N GLU A 152 4.93 28.76 5.99
CA GLU A 152 4.92 29.79 4.96
C GLU A 152 6.20 29.64 4.12
N TYR A 153 6.09 29.88 2.82
CA TYR A 153 7.20 29.80 1.88
C TYR A 153 7.07 30.87 0.78
N VAL A 154 8.21 31.34 0.28
CA VAL A 154 8.30 32.27 -0.85
C VAL A 154 9.18 31.64 -1.91
N GLY A 155 8.64 31.46 -3.12
CA GLY A 155 9.37 30.78 -4.21
C GLY A 155 9.18 29.26 -4.18
N ASN A 156 10.26 28.49 -4.36
CA ASN A 156 10.20 27.03 -4.47
C ASN A 156 10.03 26.37 -3.08
N PRO A 157 8.90 25.68 -2.81
CA PRO A 157 8.63 25.07 -1.50
C PRO A 157 9.63 23.97 -1.13
N ILE A 158 10.09 23.18 -2.09
CA ILE A 158 11.03 22.08 -1.89
C ILE A 158 12.41 22.59 -1.47
N GLU A 159 12.90 23.63 -2.13
CA GLU A 159 14.18 24.26 -1.77
C GLU A 159 14.12 24.91 -0.38
N GLU A 160 13.00 25.55 -0.05
CA GLU A 160 12.81 26.17 1.26
C GLU A 160 12.77 25.13 2.38
N TYR A 161 12.07 24.01 2.17
CA TYR A 161 12.05 22.92 3.13
C TYR A 161 13.44 22.27 3.26
N SER A 162 14.13 22.03 2.14
CA SER A 162 15.47 21.43 2.17
C SER A 162 16.46 22.21 3.04
N LYS A 163 16.41 23.55 3.05
CA LYS A 163 17.27 24.39 3.91
C LYS A 163 17.02 24.21 5.41
N ARG A 164 15.82 23.76 5.81
CA ARG A 164 15.44 23.53 7.22
C ARG A 164 15.84 22.15 7.71
N LEU A 165 16.05 21.20 6.80
CA LEU A 165 16.39 19.80 7.08
C LEU A 165 17.90 19.62 7.31
N ASN A 166 18.40 20.22 8.39
CA ASN A 166 19.78 20.13 8.82
C ASN A 166 20.02 18.85 9.64
N ALA A 167 21.21 18.25 9.52
CA ALA A 167 21.58 17.09 10.31
C ALA A 167 21.43 17.37 11.82
N GLY A 168 20.77 16.45 12.53
CA GLY A 168 20.42 16.55 13.95
C GLY A 168 19.10 17.28 14.24
N ALA A 169 18.48 17.96 13.26
CA ALA A 169 17.16 18.55 13.47
C ALA A 169 16.08 17.46 13.59
N ILE A 170 15.05 17.69 14.41
CA ILE A 170 13.94 16.75 14.54
C ILE A 170 13.16 16.73 13.22
N PHE A 171 13.19 15.57 12.56
CA PHE A 171 12.48 15.37 11.30
C PHE A 171 11.00 15.14 11.55
N CYS A 172 10.69 14.16 12.39
CA CYS A 172 9.32 13.88 12.79
C CYS A 172 9.24 13.35 14.22
N SER A 173 8.13 13.66 14.87
CA SER A 173 7.86 13.26 16.26
C SER A 173 6.39 13.00 16.48
N ASN A 174 6.08 12.07 17.38
CA ASN A 174 4.75 11.87 17.94
C ASN A 174 4.86 11.35 19.38
N ASN A 175 3.73 11.03 20.00
CA ASN A 175 3.70 10.53 21.39
C ASN A 175 4.42 9.18 21.60
N THR A 176 4.88 8.51 20.55
CA THR A 176 5.49 7.17 20.63
C THR A 176 6.92 7.08 20.13
N TYR A 177 7.37 7.99 19.26
CA TYR A 177 8.76 8.01 18.80
C TYR A 177 9.14 9.39 18.27
N SER A 178 10.44 9.66 18.26
CA SER A 178 11.05 10.83 17.61
C SER A 178 12.20 10.39 16.70
N SER A 179 12.36 11.07 15.58
CA SER A 179 13.48 10.86 14.66
C SER A 179 14.13 12.18 14.27
N SER A 180 15.46 12.17 14.16
CA SER A 180 16.26 13.30 13.71
C SER A 180 16.83 13.06 12.31
N VAL A 181 17.03 14.14 11.57
CA VAL A 181 17.64 14.13 10.24
C VAL A 181 19.08 13.66 10.37
N TYR A 182 19.44 12.59 9.68
CA TYR A 182 20.84 12.22 9.49
C TYR A 182 21.43 12.94 8.28
N LYS A 183 20.74 12.84 7.15
CA LYS A 183 21.16 13.37 5.85
C LYS A 183 19.95 13.66 4.98
N SER A 184 20.04 14.70 4.16
CA SER A 184 19.01 15.04 3.19
C SER A 184 19.61 15.49 1.85
N THR A 185 18.84 15.36 0.78
CA THR A 185 19.19 15.92 -0.55
C THR A 185 17.93 16.20 -1.34
N ILE A 186 18.02 17.20 -2.22
CA ILE A 186 17.03 17.38 -3.27
C ILE A 186 17.34 16.38 -4.39
N GLY A 187 16.31 15.68 -4.86
CA GLY A 187 16.38 14.72 -5.95
C GLY A 187 15.25 14.92 -6.95
N ASN A 188 15.12 13.98 -7.90
CA ASN A 188 14.05 13.98 -8.90
C ASN A 188 13.91 15.32 -9.65
N GLY A 189 15.04 15.90 -10.09
CA GLY A 189 15.05 17.15 -10.84
C GLY A 189 14.61 18.40 -10.06
N GLY A 190 14.58 18.34 -8.71
CA GLY A 190 14.13 19.48 -7.88
C GLY A 190 12.75 19.30 -7.26
N ASN A 191 12.08 18.17 -7.52
CA ASN A 191 10.69 17.94 -7.12
C ASN A 191 10.54 17.15 -5.81
N SER A 192 11.60 16.48 -5.35
CA SER A 192 11.58 15.65 -4.15
C SER A 192 12.74 15.96 -3.23
N ILE A 193 12.55 15.78 -1.91
CA ILE A 193 13.64 15.71 -0.93
C ILE A 193 13.71 14.29 -0.39
N TYR A 194 14.87 13.66 -0.49
CA TYR A 194 15.12 12.40 0.21
C TYR A 194 15.78 12.70 1.55
N VAL A 195 15.29 12.08 2.63
CA VAL A 195 15.78 12.31 3.99
C VAL A 195 16.01 10.97 4.67
N ILE A 196 17.26 10.70 5.05
CA ILE A 196 17.59 9.63 5.99
C ILE A 196 17.38 10.18 7.39
N THR A 197 16.65 9.44 8.22
CA THR A 197 16.46 9.77 9.63
C THR A 197 16.96 8.66 10.52
N ARG A 198 17.23 9.03 11.78
CA ARG A 198 17.62 8.12 12.84
C ARG A 198 16.69 8.31 14.02
N ASN A 199 16.21 7.21 14.59
CA ASN A 199 15.43 7.24 15.82
C ASN A 199 16.31 7.68 17.00
N GLU A 200 15.79 8.57 17.84
CA GLU A 200 16.51 9.04 19.04
C GLU A 200 16.36 8.06 20.20
N ASP A 201 15.26 7.31 20.25
CA ASP A 201 15.00 6.27 21.24
C ASP A 201 15.80 5.01 20.87
N GLY A 202 16.99 4.88 21.46
CA GLY A 202 18.02 3.90 21.15
C GLY A 202 17.72 2.42 21.43
N ASP A 203 16.46 1.98 21.32
CA ASP A 203 16.03 0.60 21.64
C ASP A 203 15.18 -0.06 20.52
N GLY A 204 14.97 0.63 19.39
CA GLY A 204 14.30 0.05 18.22
C GLY A 204 15.24 -0.80 17.37
N MET A 205 14.86 -2.06 17.07
CA MET A 205 15.63 -2.96 16.18
C MET A 205 15.96 -2.32 14.81
N LYS A 206 15.12 -1.40 14.32
CA LYS A 206 15.36 -0.62 13.10
C LYS A 206 15.55 0.86 13.45
N GLY A 207 16.81 1.26 13.61
CA GLY A 207 17.18 2.62 14.03
C GLY A 207 17.16 3.66 12.91
N TRP A 208 17.04 3.24 11.65
CA TRP A 208 17.20 4.08 10.47
C TRP A 208 15.94 4.07 9.61
N ALA A 209 15.62 5.19 8.97
CA ALA A 209 14.51 5.27 8.04
C ALA A 209 14.82 6.19 6.85
N LEU A 210 14.10 5.99 5.75
CA LEU A 210 14.14 6.86 4.58
C LEU A 210 12.75 7.43 4.34
N ALA A 211 12.68 8.75 4.18
CA ALA A 211 11.48 9.46 3.79
C ALA A 211 11.72 10.24 2.49
N GLU A 212 10.67 10.38 1.70
CA GLU A 212 10.60 11.28 0.55
C GLU A 212 9.58 12.38 0.83
N ILE A 213 9.97 13.63 0.60
CA ILE A 213 9.09 14.79 0.70
C ILE A 213 8.82 15.32 -0.70
N THR A 214 7.55 15.44 -1.06
CA THR A 214 7.08 16.09 -2.28
C THR A 214 6.16 17.26 -1.93
N PHE A 215 5.91 18.13 -2.90
CA PHE A 215 4.95 19.22 -2.77
C PHE A 215 3.83 19.01 -3.78
N GLU A 216 2.65 18.63 -3.30
CA GLU A 216 1.51 18.18 -4.10
C GLU A 216 0.27 18.98 -3.68
N ASP A 217 -0.43 19.57 -4.65
CA ASP A 217 -1.69 20.32 -4.43
C ASP A 217 -1.65 21.37 -3.30
N GLY A 218 -0.51 22.02 -3.11
CA GLY A 218 -0.34 23.06 -2.09
C GLY A 218 0.14 22.55 -0.72
N MET A 219 0.35 21.24 -0.57
CA MET A 219 0.69 20.57 0.68
C MET A 219 2.04 19.86 0.59
N PHE A 220 2.76 19.77 1.71
CA PHE A 220 3.95 18.94 1.83
C PHE A 220 3.58 17.49 2.14
N VAL A 221 3.91 16.56 1.26
CA VAL A 221 3.59 15.14 1.43
C VAL A 221 4.83 14.38 1.87
N HIS A 222 4.75 13.73 3.04
CA HIS A 222 5.82 12.91 3.61
C HIS A 222 5.55 11.44 3.36
N THR A 223 6.33 10.84 2.47
CA THR A 223 6.20 9.43 2.09
C THR A 223 7.25 8.59 2.81
N SER A 224 6.84 7.57 3.55
CA SER A 224 7.77 6.59 4.12
C SER A 224 8.28 5.67 3.01
N LYS A 225 9.60 5.60 2.81
CA LYS A 225 10.23 4.73 1.80
C LYS A 225 10.84 3.46 2.41
N GLY A 226 10.78 3.31 3.73
CA GLY A 226 11.23 2.11 4.43
C GLY A 226 11.97 2.40 5.73
N THR A 227 12.14 1.34 6.53
CA THR A 227 12.95 1.33 7.76
C THR A 227 14.03 0.26 7.66
N PHE A 228 15.20 0.58 8.17
CA PHE A 228 16.43 -0.17 8.00
C PHE A 228 17.06 -0.49 9.36
N PHE A 229 17.70 -1.65 9.44
CA PHE A 229 18.47 -2.06 10.62
C PHE A 229 19.73 -1.21 10.76
N GLU A 230 20.42 -0.97 9.65
CA GLU A 230 21.70 -0.29 9.63
C GLU A 230 21.69 0.97 8.76
N GLN A 231 22.64 1.87 9.05
CA GLN A 231 22.89 3.06 8.24
C GLN A 231 23.15 2.70 6.78
N ASN A 232 23.92 1.62 6.55
CA ASN A 232 24.31 1.18 5.22
C ASN A 232 23.09 0.83 4.35
N GLY A 233 22.10 0.14 4.93
CA GLY A 233 20.83 -0.14 4.25
C GLY A 233 20.11 1.15 3.87
N ALA A 234 19.99 2.10 4.80
CA ALA A 234 19.36 3.38 4.52
C ALA A 234 20.09 4.18 3.42
N GLU A 235 21.42 4.19 3.44
CA GLU A 235 22.25 4.85 2.43
C GLU A 235 22.15 4.21 1.04
N LYS A 236 22.04 2.89 0.98
CA LYS A 236 21.79 2.16 -0.27
C LYS A 236 20.50 2.62 -0.93
N TYR A 237 19.37 2.54 -0.22
CA TYR A 237 18.07 2.93 -0.77
C TYR A 237 17.97 4.44 -1.03
N TYR A 238 18.62 5.26 -0.21
CA TYR A 238 18.75 6.70 -0.46
C TYR A 238 19.51 7.00 -1.76
N THR A 239 20.59 6.28 -2.05
CA THR A 239 21.38 6.42 -3.28
C THR A 239 20.56 5.98 -4.50
N LEU A 240 19.92 4.82 -4.41
CA LEU A 240 19.07 4.29 -5.48
C LEU A 240 17.87 5.20 -5.77
N SER A 241 17.27 5.81 -4.76
CA SER A 241 16.13 6.74 -4.92
C SER A 241 16.50 8.00 -5.71
N GLN A 242 17.78 8.36 -5.75
CA GLN A 242 18.28 9.47 -6.57
C GLN A 242 18.60 9.06 -8.02
N GLY A 243 18.43 7.78 -8.37
CA GLY A 243 18.85 7.23 -9.65
C GLY A 243 20.35 7.04 -9.79
N LEU A 244 21.08 7.01 -8.67
CA LEU A 244 22.53 6.77 -8.64
C LEU A 244 22.83 5.29 -8.41
N GLU A 245 23.99 4.84 -8.90
CA GLU A 245 24.49 3.50 -8.67
C GLU A 245 25.03 3.34 -7.24
N TRP A 246 24.69 2.24 -6.58
CA TRP A 246 25.18 1.91 -5.26
C TRP A 246 26.44 1.04 -5.32
N THR A 247 27.51 1.48 -4.67
CA THR A 247 28.81 0.77 -4.65
C THR A 247 29.26 0.34 -3.25
N GLY A 248 28.43 0.52 -2.22
CA GLY A 248 28.78 0.26 -0.81
C GLY A 248 28.65 -1.20 -0.36
N GLY A 249 28.41 -2.14 -1.28
CA GLY A 249 28.24 -3.57 -0.97
C GLY A 249 26.89 -3.90 -0.33
N ASP A 250 26.72 -5.16 0.06
CA ASP A 250 25.49 -5.62 0.71
C ASP A 250 25.51 -5.33 2.22
N GLY A 251 24.34 -5.03 2.78
CA GLY A 251 24.12 -4.84 4.22
C GLY A 251 23.16 -5.88 4.81
N ILE A 252 22.94 -5.84 6.13
CA ILE A 252 22.01 -6.76 6.80
C ILE A 252 20.60 -6.71 6.19
N ASP A 253 20.17 -5.51 5.80
CA ASP A 253 18.87 -5.25 5.16
C ASP A 253 18.67 -5.96 3.81
N ASP A 254 19.72 -6.50 3.18
CA ASP A 254 19.63 -7.25 1.92
C ASP A 254 19.31 -8.74 2.12
N TYR A 255 19.39 -9.23 3.36
CA TYR A 255 19.24 -10.64 3.71
C TYR A 255 18.01 -10.91 4.61
N CYS A 256 17.10 -9.93 4.75
CA CYS A 256 15.94 -9.96 5.65
C CYS A 256 14.63 -9.66 4.93
#